data_AF-A0A933TJS9-F1
#
_entry.id   AF-A0A933TJS9-F1
#
_cell.length_a   1.000
_cell.length_b   1.000
_cell.length_c   1.000
_cell.angle_alpha   90.00
_cell.angle_beta   90.00
_cell.angle_gamma   90.00
#
_symmetry.space_group_name_H-M   'P 1'
#
loop_
_entity.id
_entity.type
_entity.pdbx_description
1 polymer ?
#
loop_
_entity_poly.entity_id
_entity_poly.type
_entity_poly.pdbx_seq_one_letter_code
_entity_poly.pdbx_strand_id
1 'polypeptide(L)'
;MPRRSDSARTRDGAPPPVSSFYASVLDEAELAAAFEVEGVDDELAILRMRLKALLDERPEEFELMLKGVQMILRAAGARYRMSAKSKQDLGHTLAALVEGTGAALFPEEAIDA
;
A
#
# COMPACT_ATOMS: atom_id res chain seq x y z
N MET A 1 2.35 38.78 -51.90
CA MET A 1 2.39 39.37 -50.54
C MET A 1 1.05 40.02 -50.24
N PRO A 2 0.53 39.82 -49.02
CA PRO A 2 0.65 40.87 -48.01
C PRO A 2 1.40 40.39 -46.77
N ARG A 3 2.12 41.34 -46.15
CA ARG A 3 2.74 41.24 -44.83
C ARG A 3 1.83 41.93 -43.81
N ARG A 4 1.73 41.37 -42.61
CA ARG A 4 1.64 42.08 -41.31
C ARG A 4 1.52 41.01 -40.19
N SER A 5 2.57 40.85 -39.39
CA SER A 5 2.75 41.48 -38.06
C SER A 5 1.91 40.75 -37.01
N ASP A 6 2.31 40.46 -35.80
CA ASP A 6 3.55 40.55 -35.03
C ASP A 6 3.16 39.81 -33.72
N SER A 7 4.19 39.48 -32.96
CA SER A 7 4.26 38.88 -31.64
C SER A 7 3.09 39.02 -30.64
N ALA A 8 3.10 37.99 -29.78
CA ALA A 8 2.81 38.03 -28.36
C ALA A 8 1.34 38.09 -27.90
N ARG A 9 0.88 36.94 -27.40
CA ARG A 9 0.30 36.90 -26.06
C ARG A 9 0.45 35.53 -25.41
N THR A 10 1.41 35.45 -24.50
CA THR A 10 1.37 34.51 -23.37
C THR A 10 0.13 34.79 -22.54
N ARG A 11 -0.70 33.76 -22.34
CA ARG A 11 -1.78 33.55 -21.36
C ARG A 11 -2.33 32.17 -21.73
N ASP A 12 -2.39 31.13 -20.90
CA ASP A 12 -2.30 30.96 -19.46
C ASP A 12 -1.84 29.51 -19.22
N GLY A 13 -1.43 29.19 -18.00
CA GLY A 13 -1.05 27.85 -17.56
C GLY A 13 -2.22 26.85 -17.57
N ALA A 14 -2.69 26.48 -18.75
CA ALA A 14 -3.54 25.30 -18.92
C ALA A 14 -2.62 24.07 -19.01
N PRO A 15 -2.85 23.01 -18.21
CA PRO A 15 -2.17 21.75 -18.43
C PRO A 15 -2.43 21.30 -19.87
N PRO A 16 -1.44 20.69 -20.56
CA PRO A 16 -1.67 20.16 -21.90
C PRO A 16 -2.91 19.27 -21.87
N PRO A 17 -3.78 19.32 -22.90
CA PRO A 17 -4.96 18.47 -22.91
C PRO A 17 -4.48 17.04 -22.73
N VAL A 18 -4.96 16.39 -21.68
CA VAL A 18 -4.80 14.96 -21.43
C VAL A 18 -5.62 14.16 -22.45
N SER A 19 -5.46 14.46 -23.75
CA SER A 19 -5.59 13.41 -24.75
C SER A 19 -4.32 12.56 -24.63
N SER A 20 -4.21 11.88 -23.49
CA SER A 20 -3.24 10.82 -23.28
C SER A 20 -3.40 9.89 -24.46
N PHE A 21 -2.29 9.63 -25.14
CA PHE A 21 -2.15 8.65 -26.20
C PHE A 21 -2.71 7.26 -25.81
N TYR A 22 -2.97 7.01 -24.52
CA TYR A 22 -3.54 5.79 -23.96
C TYR A 22 -5.02 5.90 -23.54
N ALA A 23 -5.65 7.09 -23.63
CA ALA A 23 -7.04 7.30 -23.23
C ALA A 23 -8.05 6.52 -24.10
N SER A 24 -7.66 6.09 -25.30
CA SER A 24 -8.50 5.29 -26.19
C SER A 24 -8.27 3.78 -26.07
N VAL A 25 -7.45 3.32 -25.13
CA VAL A 25 -6.97 1.91 -25.10
C VAL A 25 -7.26 1.20 -23.78
N LEU A 26 -7.68 1.90 -22.71
CA LEU A 26 -7.89 1.29 -21.39
C LEU A 26 -9.28 1.60 -20.84
N ASP A 27 -9.94 0.56 -20.33
CA ASP A 27 -11.22 0.65 -19.61
C ASP A 27 -11.02 1.44 -18.29
N GLU A 28 -12.00 2.24 -17.88
CA GLU A 28 -11.99 3.03 -16.65
C GLU A 28 -11.68 2.14 -15.42
N ALA A 29 -12.16 0.89 -15.45
CA ALA A 29 -11.87 -0.12 -14.43
C ALA A 29 -10.40 -0.55 -14.40
N GLU A 30 -9.74 -0.65 -15.56
CA GLU A 30 -8.30 -0.97 -15.65
C GLU A 30 -7.44 0.21 -15.19
N LEU A 31 -7.88 1.44 -15.47
CA LEU A 31 -7.22 2.65 -14.99
C LEU A 31 -7.35 2.78 -13.46
N ALA A 32 -8.54 2.52 -12.90
CA ALA A 32 -8.76 2.48 -11.45
C ALA A 32 -7.91 1.40 -10.78
N ALA A 33 -7.81 0.21 -11.39
CA ALA A 33 -6.95 -0.87 -10.90
C ALA A 33 -5.45 -0.53 -11.00
N ALA A 34 -5.03 0.25 -11.99
CA ALA A 34 -3.65 0.73 -12.11
C ALA A 34 -3.33 1.79 -11.05
N PHE A 35 -4.25 2.73 -10.80
CA PHE A 35 -4.15 3.72 -9.72
C PHE A 35 -4.13 3.07 -8.33
N GLU A 36 -4.86 1.99 -8.10
CA GLU A 36 -4.80 1.23 -6.84
C GLU A 36 -3.45 0.53 -6.60
N VAL A 37 -2.60 0.38 -7.62
CA VAL A 37 -1.29 -0.29 -7.49
C VAL A 37 -0.14 0.72 -7.46
N GLU A 38 -0.28 1.88 -8.11
CA GLU A 38 0.69 2.97 -8.07
C GLU A 38 0.71 3.61 -6.68
N GLY A 39 1.89 3.71 -6.05
CA GLY A 39 2.05 4.29 -4.70
C GLY A 39 1.89 3.30 -3.54
N VAL A 40 1.42 2.06 -3.77
CA VAL A 40 1.27 1.05 -2.71
C VAL A 40 2.61 0.69 -2.05
N ASP A 41 3.73 0.78 -2.77
CA ASP A 41 5.06 0.55 -2.18
C ASP A 41 5.42 1.60 -1.12
N ASP A 42 5.09 2.87 -1.38
CA ASP A 42 5.30 3.98 -0.44
C ASP A 42 4.37 3.86 0.76
N GLU A 43 3.10 3.51 0.53
CA GLU A 43 2.16 3.22 1.60
C GLU A 43 2.62 2.06 2.46
N LEU A 44 3.09 0.96 1.85
CA LEU A 44 3.63 -0.21 2.56
C LEU A 44 4.89 0.16 3.36
N ALA A 45 5.74 1.05 2.83
CA ALA A 45 6.91 1.56 3.55
C ALA A 45 6.51 2.38 4.78
N ILE A 46 5.58 3.33 4.61
CA ILE A 46 5.06 4.17 5.70
C ILE A 46 4.37 3.31 6.77
N LEU A 47 3.57 2.33 6.34
CA LEU A 47 2.81 1.47 7.24
C LEU A 47 3.74 0.57 8.07
N ARG A 48 4.80 0.01 7.46
CA ARG A 48 5.85 -0.72 8.17
C ARG A 48 6.60 0.16 9.17
N MET A 49 6.96 1.39 8.78
CA MET A 49 7.61 2.35 9.66
C MET A 49 6.73 2.68 10.88
N ARG A 50 5.45 2.97 10.66
CA ARG A 50 4.49 3.28 11.73
C ARG A 50 4.23 2.09 12.64
N LEU A 51 4.11 0.88 12.10
CA LEU A 51 3.95 -0.32 12.91
C LEU A 51 5.18 -0.56 13.79
N LYS A 52 6.39 -0.32 13.27
CA LYS A 52 7.62 -0.40 14.06
C LYS A 52 7.62 0.64 15.20
N ALA A 53 7.31 1.90 14.90
CA ALA A 53 7.20 2.93 15.93
C ALA A 53 6.15 2.56 16.99
N LEU A 54 5.03 1.98 16.59
CA LEU A 54 3.99 1.53 17.51
C LEU A 54 4.48 0.42 18.46
N LEU A 55 5.25 -0.55 17.93
CA LEU A 55 5.87 -1.60 18.74
C LEU A 55 6.85 -1.05 19.77
N ASP A 56 7.62 -0.02 19.40
CA ASP A 56 8.65 0.57 20.26
C ASP A 56 8.06 1.54 21.31
N GLU A 57 7.06 2.35 20.92
CA GLU A 57 6.55 3.46 21.73
C GLU A 57 5.33 3.07 22.58
N ARG A 58 4.46 2.18 22.08
CA ARG A 58 3.17 1.83 22.71
C ARG A 58 2.88 0.33 22.58
N PRO A 59 3.73 -0.55 23.14
CA PRO A 59 3.60 -2.01 23.03
C PRO A 59 2.30 -2.56 23.62
N GLU A 60 1.62 -1.81 24.49
CA GLU A 60 0.32 -2.15 25.06
C GLU A 60 -0.85 -2.03 24.06
N GLU A 61 -0.69 -1.31 22.95
CA GLU A 61 -1.73 -1.09 21.95
C GLU A 61 -1.86 -2.27 20.96
N PHE A 62 -1.98 -3.49 21.49
CA PHE A 62 -2.04 -4.74 20.71
C PHE A 62 -3.09 -4.75 19.60
N GLU A 63 -4.27 -4.22 19.86
CA GLU A 63 -5.33 -4.13 18.84
C GLU A 63 -4.93 -3.23 17.65
N LEU A 64 -4.22 -2.13 17.92
CA LEU A 64 -3.76 -1.22 16.88
C LEU A 64 -2.63 -1.85 16.07
N MET A 65 -1.74 -2.60 16.74
CA MET A 65 -0.70 -3.39 16.06
C MET A 65 -1.31 -4.43 15.13
N LEU A 66 -2.31 -5.17 15.59
CA LEU A 66 -3.01 -6.17 14.78
C LEU A 66 -3.69 -5.53 13.56
N LYS A 67 -4.36 -4.37 13.73
CA LYS A 67 -4.92 -3.60 12.62
C LYS A 67 -3.83 -3.17 11.64
N GLY A 68 -2.68 -2.73 12.13
CA GLY A 68 -1.50 -2.40 11.32
C GLY A 68 -1.02 -3.57 10.46
N VAL A 69 -0.85 -4.75 11.07
CA VAL A 69 -0.46 -5.97 10.36
C VAL A 69 -1.49 -6.35 9.29
N GLN A 70 -2.79 -6.28 9.60
CA GLN A 70 -3.85 -6.56 8.63
C GLN A 70 -3.81 -5.62 7.42
N MET A 71 -3.54 -4.33 7.65
CA MET A 71 -3.41 -3.35 6.57
C MET A 71 -2.18 -3.65 5.68
N ILE A 72 -1.04 -4.03 6.27
CA ILE A 72 0.17 -4.43 5.54
C ILE A 72 -0.13 -5.65 4.64
N LEU A 73 -0.82 -6.66 5.17
CA LEU A 73 -1.18 -7.86 4.41
C LEU A 73 -2.09 -7.55 3.23
N ARG A 74 -3.07 -6.66 3.41
CA ARG A 74 -3.97 -6.22 2.32
C ARG A 74 -3.21 -5.46 1.24
N ALA A 75 -2.37 -4.50 1.64
CA ALA A 75 -1.53 -3.72 0.72
C ALA A 75 -0.56 -4.62 -0.07
N ALA A 76 0.13 -5.54 0.60
CA ALA A 76 0.98 -6.53 -0.06
C ALA A 76 0.17 -7.44 -1.02
N GLY A 77 -1.02 -7.88 -0.59
CA GLY A 77 -1.92 -8.67 -1.41
C GLY A 77 -2.33 -7.99 -2.71
N ALA A 78 -2.59 -6.68 -2.65
CA ALA A 78 -2.89 -5.85 -3.82
C ALA A 78 -1.64 -5.64 -4.69
N ARG A 79 -0.54 -5.18 -4.08
CA ARG A 79 0.72 -4.85 -4.76
C ARG A 79 1.32 -6.00 -5.56
N TYR A 80 1.28 -7.21 -5.00
CA TYR A 80 1.82 -8.42 -5.62
C TYR A 80 0.75 -9.23 -6.37
N ARG A 81 -0.47 -8.68 -6.53
CA ARG A 81 -1.60 -9.33 -7.21
C ARG A 81 -1.78 -10.78 -6.75
N MET A 82 -1.70 -11.00 -5.45
CA MET A 82 -1.65 -12.34 -4.87
C MET A 82 -2.94 -13.10 -5.17
N SER A 83 -2.80 -14.38 -5.55
CA SER A 83 -3.94 -15.27 -5.68
C SER A 83 -4.64 -15.50 -4.33
N ALA A 84 -5.90 -15.92 -4.33
CA ALA A 84 -6.62 -16.26 -3.09
C ALA A 84 -5.86 -17.32 -2.27
N LYS A 85 -5.28 -18.33 -2.95
CA LYS A 85 -4.44 -19.35 -2.32
C LYS A 85 -3.19 -18.72 -1.67
N SER A 86 -2.48 -17.86 -2.39
CA SER A 86 -1.28 -17.20 -1.85
C SER A 86 -1.59 -16.33 -0.63
N LYS A 87 -2.74 -15.65 -0.60
CA LYS A 87 -3.20 -14.88 0.55
C LYS A 87 -3.50 -15.79 1.76
N GLN A 88 -4.13 -16.93 1.52
CA GLN A 88 -4.42 -17.93 2.56
C GLN A 88 -3.14 -18.56 3.12
N ASP A 89 -2.22 -18.98 2.26
CA ASP A 89 -0.94 -19.57 2.66
C ASP A 89 -0.10 -18.58 3.49
N LEU A 90 -0.12 -17.29 3.13
CA LEU A 90 0.51 -16.22 3.91
C LEU A 90 -0.14 -16.05 5.28
N GLY A 91 -1.48 -16.07 5.35
CA GLY A 91 -2.21 -16.01 6.61
C GLY A 91 -1.88 -17.17 7.55
N HIS A 92 -1.81 -18.39 7.03
CA HIS A 92 -1.41 -19.57 7.81
C HIS A 92 0.03 -19.48 8.31
N THR A 93 0.95 -19.04 7.46
CA THR A 93 2.36 -18.85 7.85
C THR A 93 2.49 -17.82 8.98
N LEU A 94 1.74 -16.73 8.90
CA LEU A 94 1.74 -15.70 9.94
C LEU A 94 1.14 -16.22 11.26
N ALA A 95 0.03 -16.97 11.20
CA ALA A 95 -0.57 -17.57 12.39
C ALA A 95 0.40 -18.52 13.10
N ALA A 96 1.03 -19.43 12.34
CA ALA A 96 2.02 -20.35 12.87
C ALA A 96 3.23 -19.62 13.48
N LEU A 97 3.67 -18.52 12.86
CA LEU A 97 4.74 -17.68 13.42
C LEU A 97 4.31 -17.08 14.76
N VAL A 98 3.12 -16.48 14.86
CA VAL A 98 2.62 -15.89 16.11
C VAL A 98 2.49 -16.93 17.20
N GLU A 99 1.94 -18.11 16.90
CA GLU A 99 1.83 -19.23 17.84
C GLU A 99 3.21 -19.69 18.33
N GLY A 100 4.16 -19.90 17.41
CA GLY A 100 5.52 -20.34 17.74
C GLY A 100 6.31 -19.31 18.54
N THR A 101 6.16 -18.01 18.21
CA THR A 101 6.86 -16.94 18.93
C THR A 101 6.23 -16.69 20.30
N GLY A 102 4.90 -16.80 20.41
CA GLY A 102 4.18 -16.71 21.68
C GLY A 102 4.63 -17.78 22.66
N ALA A 103 4.73 -19.04 22.21
CA ALA A 103 5.22 -20.14 23.04
C ALA A 103 6.68 -19.95 23.50
N ALA A 104 7.52 -19.32 22.67
CA ALA A 104 8.92 -19.04 23.01
C ALA A 104 9.10 -17.86 23.98
N LEU A 105 8.21 -16.87 23.94
CA LEU A 105 8.28 -15.66 24.78
C LEU A 105 7.51 -15.80 26.10
N PHE A 106 6.45 -16.63 26.11
CA PHE A 106 5.62 -16.91 27.28
C PHE A 106 5.49 -18.43 27.46
N PRO A 107 6.55 -19.11 27.93
CA PRO A 107 6.47 -20.53 28.24
C PRO A 107 5.40 -20.75 29.33
N GLU A 108 4.58 -21.79 29.20
CA GLU A 108 3.46 -22.08 30.13
C GLU A 108 3.91 -22.17 31.60
N GLU A 109 5.19 -22.49 31.84
CA GLU A 109 5.83 -22.55 33.15
C GLU A 109 5.98 -21.19 33.86
N ALA A 110 5.88 -20.07 33.13
CA ALA A 110 6.02 -18.72 33.69
C ALA A 110 4.71 -18.13 34.25
N ILE A 111 3.57 -18.84 34.08
CA ILE A 111 2.25 -18.35 34.49
C ILE A 111 1.87 -18.84 35.92
N ASP A 112 2.58 -19.85 36.44
CA ASP A 112 2.32 -20.48 37.75
C ASP A 112 3.37 -20.14 38.85
N ALA A 113 4.20 -19.10 38.66
CA ALA A 113 5.19 -18.62 39.64
C ALA A 113 4.84 -17.26 40.25
#